data_AF-A0A1I4GV91-F1
#
_entry.id   AF-A0A1I4GV91-F1
#
_cell.length_a   1.000
_cell.length_b   1.000
_cell.length_c   1.000
_cell.angle_alpha   90.00
_cell.angle_beta   90.00
_cell.angle_gamma   90.00
#
_symmetry.space_group_name_H-M   'P 1'
#
loop_
_entity.id
_entity.type
_entity.pdbx_description
1 polymer ?
#
loop_
_entity_poly.entity_id
_entity_poly.type
_entity_poly.pdbx_seq_one_letter_code
_entity_poly.pdbx_strand_id
1 'polypeptide(L)'
;MEHVVSITNTLTSIFSGWQSKKEDHLMAYLNTYLFFPQCEKFIINTINELQIGNTTGLEQIYKELKQEGDVTLAQSVDSLVSGKFTLSKESCLLIESYVKSETFYKEIEKTLMND
;
A
#
# COMPACT_ATOMS: atom_id res chain seq x y z
N MET A 1 1.78 7.95 16.09
CA MET A 1 1.28 8.52 14.83
C MET A 1 2.28 8.35 13.70
N GLU A 2 3.57 8.67 13.90
CA GLU A 2 4.62 8.44 12.88
C GLU A 2 4.69 7.02 12.32
N HIS A 3 4.57 6.00 13.19
CA HIS A 3 4.53 4.60 12.75
C HIS A 3 3.34 4.27 11.83
N VAL A 4 2.15 4.81 12.12
CA VAL A 4 0.92 4.65 11.32
C VAL A 4 1.07 5.28 9.95
N VAL A 5 1.62 6.49 9.90
CA VAL A 5 1.89 7.22 8.64
C VAL A 5 2.95 6.47 7.82
N SER A 6 4.02 5.98 8.45
CA SER A 6 5.08 5.23 7.77
C SER A 6 4.56 3.95 7.10
N ILE A 7 3.69 3.19 7.78
CA ILE A 7 3.09 1.97 7.22
C ILE A 7 2.20 2.33 6.03
N THR A 8 1.34 3.32 6.23
CA THR A 8 0.39 3.76 5.21
C THR A 8 1.14 4.20 3.95
N ASN A 9 2.20 5.00 4.11
CA ASN A 9 3.05 5.45 3.00
C ASN A 9 3.74 4.27 2.29
N THR A 10 4.26 3.31 3.05
CA THR A 10 4.88 2.10 2.48
C THR A 10 3.88 1.32 1.63
N LEU A 11 2.67 1.10 2.15
CA LEU A 11 1.60 0.39 1.46
C LEU A 11 1.09 1.16 0.23
N THR A 12 1.00 2.49 0.32
CA THR A 12 0.72 3.35 -0.84
C THR A 12 1.77 3.17 -1.93
N SER A 13 3.06 3.23 -1.60
CA SER A 13 4.13 3.10 -2.61
C SER A 13 4.11 1.71 -3.25
N ILE A 14 3.86 0.66 -2.47
CA ILE A 14 3.68 -0.70 -2.98
C ILE A 14 2.49 -0.74 -3.94
N PHE A 15 1.32 -0.20 -3.54
CA PHE A 15 0.12 -0.19 -4.36
C PHE A 15 0.33 0.57 -5.67
N SER A 16 0.86 1.80 -5.60
CA SER A 16 1.12 2.65 -6.76
C SER A 16 2.08 1.99 -7.74
N GLY A 17 3.23 1.51 -7.25
CA GLY A 17 4.21 0.85 -8.09
C GLY A 17 3.71 -0.46 -8.69
N TRP A 18 2.99 -1.27 -7.90
CA TRP A 18 2.38 -2.50 -8.38
C TRP A 18 1.30 -2.27 -9.44
N GLN A 19 0.47 -1.25 -9.25
CA GLN A 19 -0.59 -0.87 -10.18
C GLN A 19 -0.02 -0.31 -11.48
N SER A 20 1.01 0.55 -11.41
CA SER A 20 1.64 1.19 -12.58
C SER A 20 2.18 0.17 -13.60
N LYS A 21 2.53 -1.04 -13.14
CA LYS A 21 3.05 -2.12 -13.98
C LYS A 21 1.98 -3.02 -14.57
N LYS A 22 0.75 -2.92 -14.06
CA LYS A 22 -0.43 -3.65 -14.56
C LYS A 22 -1.23 -2.86 -15.60
N GLU A 23 -0.90 -1.58 -15.81
CA GLU A 23 -1.76 -0.67 -16.59
C GLU A 23 -1.23 -0.36 -17.99
N ASP A 24 -2.13 -0.47 -18.97
CA ASP A 24 -2.05 0.27 -20.23
C ASP A 24 -2.34 1.75 -19.99
N HIS A 25 -1.67 2.65 -20.71
CA HIS A 25 -1.74 4.12 -20.55
C HIS A 25 -3.16 4.74 -20.50
N LEU A 26 -4.18 4.06 -21.05
CA LEU A 26 -5.57 4.52 -21.03
C LEU A 26 -6.25 4.28 -19.67
N MET A 27 -5.84 3.25 -18.93
CA MET A 27 -6.35 2.93 -17.59
C MET A 27 -5.78 3.86 -16.52
N ALA A 28 -4.54 4.35 -16.69
CA ALA A 28 -3.89 5.26 -15.74
C ALA A 28 -4.71 6.55 -15.48
N TYR A 29 -5.33 7.11 -16.53
CA TYR A 29 -6.13 8.34 -16.42
C TYR A 29 -7.50 8.11 -15.74
N LEU A 30 -8.17 6.98 -16.06
CA LEU A 30 -9.39 6.57 -15.37
C LEU A 30 -9.12 6.16 -13.92
N ASN A 31 -7.91 5.65 -13.67
CA ASN A 31 -7.52 5.21 -12.36
C ASN A 31 -7.25 6.34 -11.41
N THR A 32 -6.89 7.58 -11.76
CA THR A 32 -6.71 8.64 -10.74
C THR A 32 -7.95 8.84 -9.84
N TYR A 33 -9.16 8.77 -10.40
CA TYR A 33 -10.41 8.87 -9.62
C TYR A 33 -10.78 7.56 -8.89
N LEU A 34 -10.32 6.41 -9.39
CA LEU A 34 -10.53 5.10 -8.76
C LEU A 34 -9.38 4.69 -7.84
N PHE A 35 -8.24 5.40 -7.90
CA PHE A 35 -6.98 5.10 -7.27
C PHE A 35 -7.13 5.24 -5.77
N PHE A 36 -7.73 6.34 -5.31
CA PHE A 36 -7.95 6.55 -3.88
C PHE A 36 -8.84 5.45 -3.25
N PRO A 37 -10.04 5.14 -3.80
CA PRO A 37 -10.83 4.01 -3.29
C PRO A 37 -10.12 2.65 -3.34
N GLN A 38 -9.29 2.40 -4.36
CA GLN A 38 -8.57 1.13 -4.49
C GLN A 38 -7.37 1.05 -3.54
N CYS A 39 -6.62 2.14 -3.39
CA CYS A 39 -5.51 2.29 -2.45
C CYS A 39 -5.99 2.14 -1.01
N GLU A 40 -7.10 2.80 -0.65
CA GLU A 40 -7.73 2.66 0.67
C GLU A 40 -8.10 1.19 0.94
N LYS A 41 -8.79 0.54 0.00
CA LYS A 41 -9.16 -0.88 0.13
C LYS A 41 -7.94 -1.78 0.24
N PHE A 42 -6.90 -1.53 -0.56
CA PHE A 42 -5.65 -2.28 -0.52
C PHE A 42 -5.00 -2.17 0.86
N ILE A 43 -4.85 -0.95 1.38
CA ILE A 43 -4.24 -0.70 2.70
C ILE A 43 -5.05 -1.39 3.80
N ILE A 44 -6.37 -1.19 3.84
CA ILE A 44 -7.26 -1.77 4.86
C ILE A 44 -7.20 -3.30 4.83
N ASN A 45 -7.28 -3.92 3.65
CA ASN A 45 -7.20 -5.37 3.53
C ASN A 45 -5.83 -5.88 3.99
N THR A 46 -4.75 -5.23 3.55
CA THR A 46 -3.39 -5.64 3.89
C THR A 46 -3.12 -5.58 5.39
N ILE A 47 -3.54 -4.53 6.09
CA ILE A 47 -3.34 -4.43 7.54
C ILE A 47 -4.18 -5.46 8.31
N ASN A 48 -5.38 -5.78 7.83
CA ASN A 48 -6.26 -6.77 8.45
C ASN A 48 -5.72 -8.18 8.26
N GLU A 49 -5.16 -8.49 7.09
CA GLU A 49 -4.46 -9.75 6.83
C GLU A 49 -3.18 -9.87 7.67
N LEU A 50 -2.36 -8.82 7.72
CA LEU A 50 -1.16 -8.77 8.57
C LEU A 50 -1.49 -8.94 10.06
N GLN A 51 -2.60 -8.36 10.53
CA GLN A 51 -3.04 -8.49 11.92
C GLN A 51 -3.32 -9.95 12.31
N ILE A 52 -3.85 -10.75 11.39
CA ILE A 52 -4.14 -12.17 11.62
C ILE A 52 -2.98 -13.09 11.18
N GLY A 53 -1.84 -12.52 10.78
CA GLY A 53 -0.67 -13.26 10.31
C GLY A 53 -0.82 -13.87 8.92
N ASN A 54 -1.78 -13.41 8.11
CA ASN A 54 -1.90 -13.79 6.71
C ASN A 54 -1.02 -12.88 5.83
N THR A 55 0.00 -13.44 5.20
CA THR A 55 0.94 -12.72 4.32
C THR A 55 0.82 -13.12 2.86
N THR A 56 -0.12 -14.00 2.50
CA THR A 56 -0.21 -14.64 1.17
C THR A 56 -0.30 -13.62 0.04
N GLY A 57 -1.12 -12.57 0.19
CA GLY A 57 -1.27 -11.51 -0.81
C GLY A 57 0.02 -10.72 -1.02
N LEU A 58 0.71 -10.38 0.06
CA LEU A 58 1.99 -9.68 0.02
C LEU A 58 3.10 -10.56 -0.59
N GLU A 59 3.14 -11.85 -0.29
CA GLU A 59 4.09 -12.79 -0.90
C GLU A 59 3.90 -12.90 -2.42
N GLN A 60 2.66 -12.81 -2.90
CA GLN A 60 2.39 -12.77 -4.33
C GLN A 60 2.91 -11.47 -4.95
N ILE A 61 2.62 -10.32 -4.34
CA ILE A 61 3.11 -9.00 -4.80
C ILE A 61 4.64 -8.97 -4.81
N TYR A 62 5.29 -9.52 -3.79
CA TYR A 62 6.75 -9.66 -3.75
C TYR A 62 7.31 -10.41 -4.96
N LYS A 63 6.69 -11.55 -5.31
CA LYS A 63 7.10 -12.36 -6.48
C LYS A 63 6.91 -11.60 -7.78
N GLU A 64 5.78 -10.92 -7.96
CA GLU A 64 5.48 -10.11 -9.15
C GLU A 64 6.53 -8.99 -9.31
N LEU A 65 6.78 -8.21 -8.25
CA LEU A 65 7.77 -7.12 -8.27
C LEU A 65 9.20 -7.62 -8.55
N LYS A 66 9.58 -8.79 -8.01
CA LYS A 66 10.88 -9.41 -8.29
C LYS A 66 11.01 -9.85 -9.76
N GLN A 67 9.96 -10.42 -10.34
CA GLN A 67 9.97 -10.84 -11.75
C GLN A 67 10.13 -9.64 -12.69
N GLU A 68 9.57 -8.49 -12.32
CA GLU A 68 9.65 -7.25 -13.08
C GLU A 68 10.93 -6.44 -12.80
N GLY A 69 11.82 -6.94 -11.93
CA GLY A 69 13.12 -6.31 -11.63
C GLY A 69 13.07 -5.14 -10.64
N ASP A 70 11.94 -4.88 -9.99
CA ASP A 70 11.82 -3.79 -9.01
C ASP A 70 12.19 -4.26 -7.62
N VAL A 71 13.51 -4.23 -7.39
CA VAL A 71 14.12 -4.73 -6.16
C VAL A 71 13.73 -3.86 -4.95
N THR A 72 13.54 -2.55 -5.14
CA THR A 72 13.23 -1.61 -4.04
C THR A 72 11.85 -1.87 -3.47
N LEU A 73 10.81 -1.93 -4.31
CA LEU A 73 9.46 -2.23 -3.82
C LEU A 73 9.36 -3.66 -3.27
N ALA A 74 10.07 -4.62 -3.89
CA ALA A 74 10.13 -5.97 -3.36
C ALA A 74 10.73 -6.02 -1.94
N GLN A 75 11.76 -5.22 -1.63
CA GLN A 75 12.32 -5.14 -0.28
C GLN A 75 11.35 -4.51 0.74
N SER A 76 10.56 -3.52 0.31
CA SER A 76 9.50 -2.95 1.15
C SER A 76 8.44 -4.00 1.51
N VAL A 77 8.04 -4.84 0.54
CA VAL A 77 7.10 -5.94 0.78
C VAL A 77 7.71 -7.02 1.69
N ASP A 78 8.95 -7.43 1.44
CA ASP A 78 9.66 -8.43 2.26
C ASP A 78 9.78 -7.99 3.73
N SER A 79 9.98 -6.69 3.97
CA SER A 79 10.01 -6.12 5.32
C SER A 79 8.68 -6.28 6.06
N LEU A 80 7.55 -6.21 5.35
CA LEU A 80 6.21 -6.43 5.90
C LEU A 80 5.93 -7.92 6.14
N VAL A 81 6.35 -8.79 5.22
CA VAL A 81 6.11 -10.25 5.27
C VAL A 81 6.97 -10.95 6.33
N SER A 82 8.19 -10.46 6.57
CA SER A 82 9.17 -11.10 7.46
C SER A 82 8.78 -11.21 8.95
N GLY A 83 7.55 -10.84 9.32
CA GLY A 83 7.02 -10.96 10.68
C GLY A 83 7.65 -9.99 11.68
N LYS A 84 8.60 -9.15 11.24
CA LYS A 84 9.14 -8.02 12.02
C LYS A 84 8.08 -6.96 12.33
N PHE A 85 6.94 -7.05 11.65
CA PHE A 85 5.84 -6.12 11.72
C PHE A 85 4.64 -6.76 12.43
N THR A 86 4.54 -6.59 13.75
CA THR A 86 3.35 -7.01 14.50
C THR A 86 2.41 -5.83 14.65
N LEU A 87 1.27 -5.87 13.95
CA LEU A 87 0.23 -4.84 14.07
C LEU A 87 -0.68 -5.15 15.26
N SER A 88 -0.69 -4.25 16.25
CA SER A 88 -1.69 -4.31 17.31
C SER A 88 -3.07 -3.93 16.74
N LYS A 89 -4.14 -4.42 17.38
CA LYS A 89 -5.52 -4.04 17.01
C LYS A 89 -5.74 -2.53 17.05
N GLU A 90 -5.10 -1.84 18.00
CA GLU A 90 -5.12 -0.40 18.11
C GLU A 90 -4.44 0.28 16.91
N SER A 91 -3.30 -0.26 16.46
CA SER A 91 -2.60 0.25 15.27
C SER A 91 -3.47 0.11 14.02
N CYS A 92 -4.16 -1.02 13.84
CA CYS A 92 -5.07 -1.22 12.70
C CYS A 92 -6.19 -0.18 12.71
N LEU A 93 -6.84 0.05 13.85
CA LEU A 93 -7.91 1.06 13.96
C LEU A 93 -7.41 2.48 13.64
N LEU A 94 -6.21 2.82 14.08
CA LEU A 94 -5.59 4.11 13.76
C LEU A 94 -5.28 4.24 12.27
N ILE A 95 -4.80 3.18 11.62
CA ILE A 95 -4.56 3.18 10.16
C ILE A 95 -5.88 3.30 9.41
N GLU A 96 -6.91 2.51 9.76
CA GLU A 96 -8.24 2.58 9.14
C GLU A 96 -8.87 3.97 9.27
N SER A 97 -8.70 4.63 10.42
CA SER A 97 -9.17 6.00 10.62
C SER A 97 -8.36 7.01 9.79
N TYR A 98 -7.05 6.80 9.66
CA TYR A 98 -6.16 7.71 8.93
C TYR A 98 -6.37 7.64 7.42
N VAL A 99 -6.52 6.44 6.83
CA VAL A 99 -6.74 6.29 5.37
C VAL A 99 -8.08 6.87 4.90
N LYS A 100 -9.04 7.06 5.82
CA LYS A 100 -10.32 7.73 5.57
C LYS A 100 -10.27 9.25 5.81
N SER A 101 -9.13 9.77 6.26
CA SER A 101 -8.99 11.18 6.62
C SER A 101 -8.63 12.05 5.41
N GLU A 102 -9.09 13.30 5.41
CA GLU A 102 -8.72 14.30 4.40
C GLU A 102 -7.21 14.49 4.28
N THR A 103 -6.47 14.31 5.38
CA THR A 103 -5.00 14.39 5.41
C THR A 103 -4.37 13.36 4.49
N PHE A 104 -4.82 12.10 4.57
CA PHE A 104 -4.32 11.03 3.70
C PHE A 104 -4.60 11.36 2.23
N TYR A 105 -5.83 11.78 1.89
CA TYR A 105 -6.15 12.17 0.51
C TYR A 105 -5.21 13.27 -0.01
N LYS A 106 -4.94 14.32 0.78
CA LYS A 106 -4.02 15.41 0.38
C LYS A 106 -2.58 14.96 0.21
N GLU A 107 -2.10 14.03 1.04
CA GLU A 107 -0.72 13.52 0.95
C GLU A 107 -0.53 12.62 -0.28
N ILE A 108 -1.52 11.78 -0.58
CA ILE A 108 -1.51 10.93 -1.76
C ILE A 108 -1.67 11.75 -3.03
N GLU A 109 -2.57 12.73 -3.05
CA GLU A 109 -2.73 13.66 -4.18
C GLU A 109 -1.41 14.37 -4.52
N LYS A 110 -0.70 14.88 -3.51
CA LYS A 110 0.63 15.47 -3.69
C LYS A 110 1.66 14.48 -4.24
N THR A 111 1.58 13.21 -3.85
CA THR A 111 2.51 12.18 -4.31
C THR A 111 2.25 11.85 -5.78
N LEU A 112 0.98 11.75 -6.19
CA LEU A 112 0.58 11.47 -7.58
C LEU A 112 0.76 12.65 -8.53
N MET A 113 0.69 13.90 -8.05
CA MET A 113 0.83 15.10 -8.87
C MET A 113 2.28 15.56 -9.07
N ASN A 114 3.26 14.98 -8.36
CA ASN A 114 4.67 15.36 -8.43
C ASN A 114 5.55 14.35 -9.20
N ASP A 115 4.96 13.30 -9.78
CA ASP A 115 5.56 12.44 -10.83
C ASP A 115 5.11 12.91 -12.23
#